data_AF-A0A0G8F356-F1
#
_entry.id   AF-A0A0G8F356-F1
#
_cell.length_a   1.000
_cell.length_b   1.000
_cell.length_c   1.000
_cell.angle_alpha   90.00
_cell.angle_beta   90.00
_cell.angle_gamma   90.00
#
_symmetry.space_group_name_H-M   'P 1'
#
loop_
_entity.id
_entity.type
_entity.pdbx_description
1 polymer ?
#
loop_
_entity_poly.entity_id
_entity_poly.type
_entity_poly.pdbx_seq_one_letter_code
_entity_poly.pdbx_strand_id
1 'polypeptide(L)'
;MATDNNEVLQVKKILNDANFENKKVEMSRLADYHFIFQFKNPKIEARAVLYQIWVSPNKDKIEIKAGDNRYAQLEGKHAATLFQIVTGEKLVE
;
A
#
# COMPACT_ATOMS: atom_id res chain seq x y z
N MET A 1 10.47 -14.49 -9.58
CA MET A 1 10.05 -14.89 -8.22
C MET A 1 8.61 -14.44 -8.05
N ALA A 2 7.68 -15.37 -7.89
CA ALA A 2 6.30 -15.05 -7.54
C ALA A 2 6.26 -14.86 -6.03
N THR A 3 6.13 -13.62 -5.57
CA THR A 3 5.83 -13.31 -4.17
C THR A 3 4.60 -14.12 -3.78
N ASP A 4 4.67 -14.85 -2.66
CA ASP A 4 3.67 -15.84 -2.26
C ASP A 4 2.26 -15.35 -2.49
N ASN A 5 1.45 -16.12 -3.22
CA ASN A 5 0.11 -15.73 -3.64
C ASN A 5 -0.75 -15.22 -2.47
N ASN A 6 -0.51 -15.69 -1.24
CA ASN A 6 -1.22 -15.28 -0.05
C ASN A 6 -0.95 -13.81 0.35
N GLU A 7 0.31 -13.36 0.34
CA GLU A 7 0.66 -11.98 0.71
C GLU A 7 0.09 -10.98 -0.30
N VAL A 8 0.20 -11.30 -1.60
CA VAL A 8 -0.37 -10.49 -2.67
C VAL A 8 -1.89 -10.38 -2.53
N LEU A 9 -2.58 -11.47 -2.17
CA LEU A 9 -4.02 -11.46 -1.90
C LEU A 9 -4.38 -10.61 -0.67
N GLN A 10 -3.58 -10.68 0.39
CA GLN A 10 -3.79 -9.87 1.59
C GLN A 10 -3.62 -8.38 1.31
N VAL A 11 -2.55 -7.98 0.59
CA VAL A 11 -2.36 -6.58 0.19
C VAL A 11 -3.55 -6.11 -0.66
N LYS A 12 -3.99 -6.90 -1.65
CA LYS A 12 -5.17 -6.55 -2.45
C LYS A 12 -6.41 -6.36 -1.60
N LYS A 13 -6.65 -7.23 -0.62
CA LYS A 13 -7.78 -7.12 0.30
C LYS A 13 -7.70 -5.83 1.12
N ILE A 14 -6.54 -5.55 1.73
CA ILE A 14 -6.31 -4.32 2.50
C ILE A 14 -6.57 -3.08 1.65
N LEU A 15 -6.06 -3.05 0.41
CA LEU A 15 -6.26 -1.91 -0.49
C LEU A 15 -7.71 -1.75 -0.96
N ASN A 16 -8.47 -2.84 -1.06
CA ASN A 16 -9.89 -2.78 -1.39
C ASN A 16 -10.75 -2.35 -0.19
N ASP A 17 -10.37 -2.77 1.01
CA ASP A 17 -11.05 -2.43 2.28
C ASP A 17 -10.68 -1.00 2.73
N ALA A 18 -9.58 -0.43 2.22
CA ALA A 18 -9.14 0.91 2.54
C ALA A 18 -10.09 1.97 1.96
N ASN A 19 -10.52 2.90 2.82
CA ASN A 19 -11.28 4.07 2.40
C ASN A 19 -10.37 5.10 1.74
N PHE A 20 -10.19 4.98 0.43
CA PHE A 20 -9.45 5.96 -0.37
C PHE A 20 -10.28 7.22 -0.61
N GLU A 21 -9.75 8.34 -0.17
CA GLU A 21 -10.23 9.67 -0.53
C GLU A 21 -9.65 10.10 -1.88
N ASN A 22 -10.46 10.76 -2.70
CA ASN A 22 -10.00 11.42 -3.92
C ASN A 22 -9.36 12.77 -3.55
N LYS A 23 -8.14 12.70 -3.02
CA LYS A 23 -7.37 13.82 -2.52
C LYS A 23 -5.96 13.77 -3.06
N LYS A 24 -5.52 14.88 -3.65
CA LYS A 24 -4.11 15.10 -3.95
C LYS A 24 -3.42 15.54 -2.65
N VAL A 25 -2.54 14.67 -2.14
CA VAL A 25 -1.71 14.95 -0.95
C VAL A 25 -0.27 15.10 -1.39
N GLU A 26 0.36 16.18 -0.90
CA GLU A 26 1.81 16.38 -0.94
C GLU A 26 2.38 15.96 0.41
N MET A 27 3.29 14.98 0.38
CA MET A 27 3.92 14.45 1.58
C MET A 27 5.20 15.25 1.85
N SER A 28 5.50 15.50 3.13
CA SER A 28 6.67 16.27 3.55
C SER A 28 8.01 15.57 3.29
N ARG A 29 7.97 14.26 3.01
CA ARG A 29 9.14 13.41 2.77
C ARG A 29 8.85 12.34 1.71
N LEU A 30 9.91 11.73 1.20
CA LEU A 30 9.81 10.59 0.28
C LEU A 30 9.11 9.40 0.94
N ALA A 31 8.46 8.57 0.11
CA ALA A 31 7.85 7.32 0.55
C ALA A 31 8.88 6.37 1.13
N ASP A 32 8.52 5.66 2.20
CA ASP A 32 9.35 4.61 2.80
C ASP A 32 9.41 3.38 1.89
N TYR A 33 8.27 3.03 1.32
CA TYR A 33 8.12 1.87 0.44
C TYR A 33 7.26 2.23 -0.77
N HIS A 34 7.45 1.51 -1.87
CA HIS A 34 6.53 1.57 -3.00
C HIS A 34 6.37 0.20 -3.64
N PHE A 35 5.20 -0.05 -4.22
CA PHE A 35 4.96 -1.23 -5.05
C PHE A 35 4.04 -0.89 -6.22
N ILE A 36 4.11 -1.71 -7.25
CA ILE A 36 3.35 -1.51 -8.49
C ILE A 36 2.45 -2.72 -8.72
N PHE A 37 1.16 -2.47 -8.90
CA PHE A 37 0.24 -3.49 -9.42
C PHE A 37 0.16 -3.38 -10.94
N GLN A 38 0.70 -4.38 -11.62
CA GLN A 38 0.59 -4.54 -13.06
C GLN A 38 -0.45 -5.62 -13.42
N PHE A 39 -1.31 -5.33 -14.39
CA PHE A 39 -2.22 -6.32 -14.93
C PHE A 39 -1.44 -7.37 -15.72
N LYS A 40 -1.67 -8.66 -15.40
CA LYS A 40 -1.02 -9.77 -16.11
C LYS A 40 -1.54 -9.97 -17.53
N ASN A 41 -2.74 -9.49 -17.84
CA ASN A 41 -3.34 -9.65 -19.16
C ASN A 41 -2.75 -8.60 -20.12
N PRO A 42 -1.96 -9.01 -21.12
CA PRO A 42 -1.33 -8.07 -22.06
C PRO A 42 -2.34 -7.33 -22.94
N LYS A 43 -3.61 -7.78 -22.99
CA LYS A 43 -4.69 -7.10 -23.72
C LYS A 43 -5.30 -5.93 -22.95
N ILE A 44 -4.95 -5.77 -21.67
CA ILE A 44 -5.43 -4.66 -20.84
C ILE A 44 -4.34 -3.60 -20.83
N GLU A 45 -4.53 -2.53 -21.61
CA GLU A 45 -3.65 -1.35 -21.63
C GLU A 45 -3.81 -0.45 -20.40
N ALA A 46 -4.29 -0.99 -19.28
CA ALA A 46 -4.39 -0.23 -18.04
C ALA A 46 -2.98 0.02 -17.50
N ARG A 47 -2.67 1.29 -17.27
CA ARG A 47 -1.39 1.70 -16.67
C ARG A 47 -1.25 1.03 -15.31
N ALA A 48 -0.05 0.52 -15.05
CA ALA A 48 0.30 -0.04 -13.77
C ALA A 48 0.09 1.02 -12.67
N VAL A 49 -0.53 0.63 -11.57
CA VAL A 49 -0.84 1.56 -10.48
C VAL A 49 0.30 1.54 -9.49
N LEU A 50 0.96 2.69 -9.33
CA LEU A 50 1.97 2.92 -8.31
C LEU A 50 1.28 3.20 -6.96
N TYR A 51 1.63 2.42 -5.96
CA TYR A 51 1.30 2.65 -4.57
C TYR A 51 2.56 3.09 -3.83
N GLN A 52 2.46 4.22 -3.15
CA GLN A 52 3.50 4.77 -2.31
C GLN A 52 3.04 4.70 -0.85
N ILE A 53 3.95 4.32 0.04
CA ILE A 53 3.66 4.07 1.45
C ILE A 53 4.54 4.94 2.34
N TRP A 54 3.93 5.51 3.36
CA TRP A 54 4.62 6.14 4.48
C TRP A 54 4.18 5.46 5.77
N VAL A 55 5.16 5.04 6.56
CA VAL A 55 4.95 4.52 7.91
C VAL A 55 5.05 5.70 8.87
N SER A 56 4.08 5.83 9.78
CA SER A 56 4.14 6.86 10.81
C SER A 56 5.39 6.65 11.68
N PRO A 57 5.99 7.72 12.25
CA PRO A 57 7.13 7.57 13.16
C PRO A 57 6.84 6.65 14.35
N ASN A 58 5.59 6.64 14.82
CA ASN A 58 5.12 5.79 15.92
C ASN A 58 4.79 4.35 15.47
N LYS A 59 4.91 4.05 14.17
CA LYS A 59 4.65 2.75 13.53
C LYS A 59 3.23 2.21 13.75
N ASP A 60 2.28 3.08 14.09
CA ASP A 60 0.88 2.75 14.38
C ASP A 60 -0.05 2.98 13.18
N LYS A 61 0.39 3.79 12.21
CA LYS A 61 -0.39 4.17 11.04
C LYS A 61 0.42 4.01 9.77
N ILE A 62 -0.30 3.71 8.69
CA ILE A 62 0.26 3.68 7.36
C ILE A 62 -0.53 4.62 6.47
N GLU A 63 0.16 5.53 5.81
CA GLU A 63 -0.41 6.41 4.79
C GLU A 63 -0.09 5.83 3.42
N ILE A 64 -1.09 5.77 2.55
CA ILE A 64 -0.98 5.19 1.20
C ILE A 64 -1.45 6.21 0.19
N LYS A 65 -0.60 6.49 -0.79
CA LYS A 65 -0.97 7.23 -2.00
C LYS A 65 -1.00 6.28 -3.19
N ALA A 66 -2.08 6.33 -3.97
CA ALA A 66 -2.22 5.53 -5.18
C ALA A 66 -2.45 6.45 -6.38
N GLY A 67 -1.54 6.37 -7.37
CA GLY A 67 -1.55 7.32 -8.49
C GLY A 67 -1.46 8.78 -8.01
N ASP A 68 -2.15 9.68 -8.73
CA ASP A 68 -1.96 11.12 -8.52
C ASP A 68 -2.90 11.73 -7.47
N ASN A 69 -4.06 11.11 -7.23
CA ASN A 69 -5.16 11.73 -6.50
C ASN A 69 -5.89 10.80 -5.53
N ARG A 70 -5.36 9.63 -5.21
CA ARG A 70 -5.95 8.77 -4.17
C ARG A 70 -5.06 8.70 -2.96
N TYR A 71 -5.67 8.88 -1.79
CA TYR A 71 -5.00 8.81 -0.51
C TYR A 71 -5.84 8.00 0.48
N ALA A 72 -5.20 7.17 1.29
CA ALA A 72 -5.84 6.45 2.39
C ALA A 72 -4.91 6.43 3.59
N GLN A 73 -5.50 6.39 4.79
CA GLN A 73 -4.79 6.12 6.03
C GLN A 73 -5.31 4.80 6.60
N LEU A 74 -4.39 3.87 6.85
CA LEU A 74 -4.65 2.61 7.52
C LEU A 74 -4.21 2.71 8.98
N GLU A 75 -4.99 2.04 9.83
CA GLU A 75 -4.71 1.89 11.26
C GLU A 75 -4.99 0.44 11.68
N GLY A 76 -4.61 0.10 12.92
CA GLY A 76 -4.91 -1.20 13.53
C GLY A 76 -4.41 -2.40 12.72
N LYS A 77 -5.25 -3.42 12.57
CA LYS A 77 -4.86 -4.70 11.93
C LYS A 77 -4.43 -4.53 10.47
N HIS A 78 -5.07 -3.65 9.71
CA HIS A 78 -4.70 -3.43 8.31
C HIS A 78 -3.33 -2.78 8.18
N ALA A 79 -3.04 -1.77 9.00
CA ALA A 79 -1.72 -1.16 9.08
C ALA A 79 -0.66 -2.18 9.48
N ALA A 80 -0.90 -2.96 10.54
CA ALA A 80 0.04 -3.98 11.02
C ALA A 80 0.34 -5.06 9.97
N THR A 81 -0.69 -5.54 9.29
CA THR A 81 -0.54 -6.57 8.26
C THR A 81 0.23 -6.03 7.06
N LEU A 82 -0.08 -4.81 6.60
CA LEU A 82 0.62 -4.22 5.47
C LEU A 82 2.08 -3.88 5.82
N PHE A 83 2.35 -3.37 7.02
CA PHE A 83 3.71 -3.15 7.51
C PHE A 83 4.51 -4.44 7.41
N GLN A 84 3.99 -5.53 7.97
CA GLN A 84 4.68 -6.81 7.97
C GLN A 84 4.99 -7.33 6.58
N ILE A 85 4.06 -7.17 5.64
CA ILE A 85 4.26 -7.61 4.25
C ILE A 85 5.32 -6.77 3.54
N VAL A 86 5.37 -5.44 3.77
CA VAL A 86 6.28 -4.55 3.03
C VAL A 86 7.67 -4.45 3.64
N THR A 87 7.81 -4.64 4.96
CA THR A 87 9.11 -4.59 5.64
C THR A 87 9.71 -5.98 5.88
N GLY A 88 8.89 -7.03 5.88
CA GLY A 88 9.27 -8.36 6.37
C GLY A 88 9.38 -8.43 7.90
N GLU A 89 9.14 -7.32 8.61
CA GLU A 89 9.24 -7.21 10.06
C GLU A 89 7.85 -7.16 10.70
N LYS A 90 7.63 -7.85 11.82
CA LYS A 90 6.40 -7.64 12.60
C LYS A 90 6.47 -6.27 13.28
N LEU A 91 5.35 -5.54 13.30
CA LEU A 91 5.21 -4.43 14.23
C LEU A 91 5.45 -4.98 15.65
N VAL A 92 6.44 -4.43 16.34
CA VAL A 92 6.80 -4.85 17.68
C VAL A 92 5.62 -4.53 18.59
N GLU A 93 5.16 -5.54 19.33
CA GLU A 93 4.06 -5.51 20.31
C GLU A 93 4.37 -4.58 21.49
#